data_AF-A0ABD0Z070-F1
#
_entry.id   AF-A0ABD0Z070-F1
#
_cell.length_a   1.000
_cell.length_b   1.000
_cell.length_c   1.000
_cell.angle_alpha   90.00
_cell.angle_beta   90.00
_cell.angle_gamma   90.00
#
_symmetry.space_group_name_H-M   'P 1'
#
loop_
_entity.id
_entity.type
_entity.pdbx_description
1 polymer ?
#
loop_
_entity_poly.entity_id
_entity_poly.type
_entity_poly.pdbx_seq_one_letter_code
_entity_poly.pdbx_strand_id
1 'polypeptide(L)'
;MEIHPWTALDAEAQYVRLTLDVTLPDGYPDTPPILALHNPRGLDDALLSKIQAEANDKCKQNLGQPVIFEIIEIVKERLTASNVPCCQCCICLYGFRQADHFTKTQCYHYFHSHCLAGHITASERIFREEQDKLPPWQQTATFQAVCPVCRAAISYDVETLRTAPPPQEVSEAPRTFQPTPELRMLQQKMSALYLYQRSRGGIIQQDNRTLLLTVIYIGWAHLYS
;
A
#
# COMPACT_ATOMS: atom_id res chain seq x y z
N MET A 1 -9.23 18.54 15.07
CA MET A 1 -8.42 19.51 14.28
C MET A 1 -7.31 18.79 13.54
N GLU A 2 -7.09 19.07 12.25
CA GLU A 2 -6.00 18.44 11.48
C GLU A 2 -4.65 19.10 11.79
N ILE A 3 -3.63 18.28 12.06
CA ILE A 3 -2.27 18.71 12.40
C ILE A 3 -1.29 18.19 11.35
N HIS A 4 -0.45 19.09 10.88
CA HIS A 4 0.63 18.81 9.93
C HIS A 4 2.00 19.19 10.55
N PRO A 5 3.08 18.55 10.09
CA PRO A 5 4.44 18.94 10.46
C PRO A 5 4.78 20.35 10.00
N TRP A 6 5.78 20.96 10.64
CA TRP A 6 6.38 22.21 10.21
C TRP A 6 7.29 21.96 9.00
N THR A 7 6.86 22.45 7.84
CA THR A 7 7.56 22.25 6.56
C THR A 7 7.88 23.55 5.85
N ALA A 8 8.09 24.65 6.60
CA ALA A 8 8.33 25.99 6.05
C ALA A 8 7.29 26.41 4.99
N LEU A 9 6.01 26.03 5.20
CA LEU A 9 4.87 26.24 4.30
C LEU A 9 4.87 25.40 3.02
N ASP A 10 5.79 24.46 2.85
CA ASP A 10 5.76 23.49 1.76
C ASP A 10 4.77 22.35 2.09
N ALA A 11 3.57 22.42 1.48
CA ALA A 11 2.53 21.41 1.65
C ALA A 11 2.88 20.06 0.99
N GLU A 12 3.74 20.06 -0.03
CA GLU A 12 4.18 18.84 -0.71
C GLU A 12 5.16 18.06 0.17
N ALA A 13 5.90 18.75 1.03
CA ALA A 13 6.76 18.15 2.04
C ALA A 13 6.01 17.67 3.30
N GLN A 14 4.69 17.86 3.43
CA GLN A 14 3.92 17.37 4.59
C GLN A 14 3.55 15.89 4.37
N TYR A 15 4.44 14.99 4.77
CA TYR A 15 4.28 13.56 4.52
C TYR A 15 3.45 12.86 5.57
N VAL A 16 3.38 13.37 6.79
CA VAL A 16 2.58 12.79 7.87
C VAL A 16 1.49 13.74 8.33
N ARG A 17 0.40 13.19 8.86
CA ARG A 17 -0.69 13.98 9.47
C ARG A 17 -1.50 13.14 10.45
N LEU A 18 -2.22 13.83 11.34
CA LEU A 18 -3.28 13.24 12.15
C LEU A 18 -4.35 14.29 12.49
N THR A 19 -5.48 13.83 13.00
CA THR A 19 -6.52 14.69 13.58
C THR A 19 -6.42 14.62 15.11
N LEU A 20 -6.17 15.76 15.76
CA LEU A 20 -6.22 15.93 17.21
C LEU A 20 -7.59 16.44 17.62
N ASP A 21 -8.31 15.65 18.40
CA ASP A 21 -9.58 16.06 19.01
C ASP A 21 -9.38 16.33 20.50
N VAL A 22 -9.84 17.51 20.93
CA VAL A 22 -9.72 18.01 22.29
C VAL A 22 -11.11 18.31 22.82
N THR A 23 -11.54 17.55 23.81
CA THR A 23 -12.82 17.77 24.50
C THR A 23 -12.54 18.41 25.85
N LEU A 24 -13.17 19.54 26.13
CA LEU A 24 -13.03 20.26 27.40
C LEU A 24 -14.18 19.85 28.33
N PRO A 25 -13.92 19.11 29.42
CA PRO A 25 -14.96 18.76 30.37
C PRO A 25 -15.33 19.95 31.27
N ASP A 26 -16.46 19.83 31.96
CA ASP A 26 -16.84 20.76 33.03
C ASP A 26 -15.74 20.77 34.10
N GLY A 27 -15.25 21.96 34.44
CA GLY A 27 -14.13 22.13 35.38
C GLY A 27 -12.75 22.25 34.75
N TYR A 28 -12.62 22.29 33.42
CA TYR A 28 -11.39 22.76 32.79
C TYR A 28 -11.14 24.26 33.14
N PRO A 29 -9.91 24.68 33.47
CA PRO A 29 -8.64 23.94 33.37
C PRO A 29 -8.21 23.14 34.62
N ASP A 30 -8.99 23.13 35.70
CA ASP A 30 -8.67 22.36 36.91
C ASP A 30 -8.80 20.85 36.70
N THR A 31 -9.62 20.44 35.72
CA THR A 31 -9.72 19.07 35.20
C THR A 31 -9.03 19.00 33.82
N PRO A 32 -8.24 17.95 33.53
CA PRO A 32 -7.52 17.87 32.27
C PRO A 32 -8.49 17.69 31.08
N PRO A 33 -8.15 18.20 29.89
CA PRO A 33 -8.92 17.95 28.69
C PRO A 33 -8.81 16.47 28.28
N ILE A 34 -9.83 15.96 27.59
CA ILE A 34 -9.84 14.62 27.01
C ILE A 34 -9.28 14.71 25.59
N LEU A 35 -8.24 13.93 25.31
CA LEU A 35 -7.53 13.96 24.03
C LEU A 35 -7.73 12.66 23.26
N ALA A 36 -7.97 12.78 21.96
CA ALA A 36 -7.99 11.65 21.03
C ALA A 36 -7.24 11.97 19.74
N LEU A 37 -6.46 11.00 19.25
CA LEU A 37 -5.74 11.07 17.98
C LEU A 37 -6.44 10.16 16.96
N HIS A 38 -6.82 10.73 15.82
CA HIS A 38 -7.57 10.04 14.77
C HIS A 38 -6.92 10.21 13.40
N ASN A 39 -7.34 9.35 12.46
CA ASN A 39 -6.96 9.40 11.04
C ASN A 39 -5.45 9.57 10.78
N PRO A 40 -4.55 8.85 11.47
CA PRO A 40 -3.13 8.97 11.23
C PRO A 40 -2.80 8.58 9.78
N ARG A 41 -1.85 9.29 9.17
CA ARG A 41 -1.27 8.96 7.86
C ARG A 41 0.25 9.04 7.95
N GLY A 42 0.91 7.97 7.54
CA GLY A 42 2.37 7.85 7.56
C GLY A 42 2.98 7.69 8.95
N LEU A 43 2.19 7.37 9.98
CA LEU A 43 2.61 7.22 11.38
C LEU A 43 2.33 5.79 11.87
N ASP A 44 3.21 5.27 12.73
CA ASP A 44 3.06 3.95 13.32
C ASP A 44 2.42 4.04 14.71
N ASP A 45 1.89 2.91 15.20
CA ASP A 45 1.17 2.85 16.46
C ASP A 45 2.08 3.19 17.66
N ALA A 46 3.37 2.91 17.56
CA ALA A 46 4.35 3.21 18.59
C ALA A 46 4.53 4.73 18.77
N LEU A 47 4.71 5.46 17.66
CA LEU A 47 4.82 6.92 17.66
C LEU A 47 3.50 7.57 18.10
N LEU A 48 2.36 7.07 17.64
CA LEU A 48 1.04 7.57 18.07
C LEU A 48 0.84 7.42 19.58
N SER A 49 1.18 6.25 20.12
CA SER A 49 1.12 5.99 21.56
C SER A 49 2.03 6.93 22.35
N LYS A 50 3.22 7.21 21.82
CA LYS A 50 4.17 8.15 22.43
C LYS A 50 3.64 9.59 22.43
N ILE A 51 3.10 10.06 21.30
CA ILE A 51 2.49 11.40 21.19
C ILE A 51 1.34 11.53 22.19
N GLN A 52 0.46 10.52 22.26
CA GLN A 52 -0.66 10.50 23.19
C GLN A 52 -0.20 10.57 24.65
N ALA A 53 0.84 9.80 25.02
CA ALA A 53 1.40 9.80 26.37
C ALA A 53 1.97 11.17 26.74
N GLU A 54 2.79 11.77 25.87
CA GLU A 54 3.40 13.08 26.11
C GLU A 54 2.38 14.20 26.22
N ALA A 55 1.35 14.20 25.34
CA ALA A 55 0.25 15.16 25.41
C ALA A 55 -0.56 15.03 26.71
N ASN A 56 -0.85 13.79 27.14
CA ASN A 56 -1.55 13.52 28.39
C ASN A 56 -0.71 13.96 29.61
N ASP A 57 0.60 13.72 29.59
CA ASP A 57 1.49 14.14 30.67
C ASP A 57 1.61 15.66 30.73
N LYS A 58 1.61 16.34 29.58
CA LYS A 58 1.54 17.81 29.52
C LYS A 58 0.25 18.35 30.17
N CYS A 59 -0.88 17.69 29.95
CA CYS A 59 -2.14 18.06 30.60
C CYS A 59 -2.05 17.96 32.13
N LYS A 60 -1.45 16.89 32.65
CA LYS A 60 -1.29 16.68 34.11
C LYS A 60 -0.35 17.70 34.73
N GLN A 61 0.71 18.09 34.04
CA GLN A 61 1.70 19.07 34.53
C GLN A 61 1.15 20.49 34.60
N ASN A 62 0.12 20.79 33.79
CA ASN A 62 -0.44 22.12 33.63
C ASN A 62 -1.89 22.24 34.19
N LEU A 63 -2.27 21.38 35.14
CA LEU A 63 -3.59 21.48 35.80
C LEU A 63 -3.80 22.86 36.42
N GLY A 64 -5.01 23.40 36.25
CA GLY A 64 -5.38 24.76 36.64
C GLY A 64 -4.90 25.85 35.68
N GLN A 65 -4.30 25.48 34.54
CA GLN A 65 -3.90 26.41 33.47
C GLN A 65 -4.35 25.89 32.10
N PRO A 66 -4.70 26.78 31.14
CA PRO A 66 -4.96 26.37 29.77
C PRO A 66 -3.72 25.73 29.12
N VAL A 67 -3.90 24.62 28.38
CA VAL A 67 -2.78 23.81 27.83
C VAL A 67 -2.94 23.42 26.34
N ILE A 68 -3.99 23.90 25.67
CA ILE A 68 -4.36 23.45 24.32
C ILE A 68 -3.24 23.73 23.29
N PHE A 69 -2.60 24.91 23.35
CA PHE A 69 -1.54 25.27 22.42
C PHE A 69 -0.30 24.40 22.60
N GLU A 70 0.07 24.11 23.84
CA GLU A 70 1.19 23.25 24.18
C GLU A 70 0.99 21.83 23.65
N ILE A 71 -0.25 21.31 23.71
CA ILE A 71 -0.58 20.01 23.14
C ILE A 71 -0.41 20.03 21.62
N ILE A 72 -0.91 21.08 20.96
CA ILE A 72 -0.77 21.23 19.50
C ILE A 72 0.71 21.27 19.11
N GLU A 73 1.53 22.02 19.85
CA GLU A 73 2.97 22.11 19.62
C GLU A 73 3.67 20.76 19.82
N ILE A 74 3.35 20.00 20.87
CA ILE A 74 3.91 18.65 21.09
C ILE A 74 3.60 17.74 19.89
N VAL A 75 2.35 17.73 19.44
CA VAL A 75 1.94 16.92 18.28
C VAL A 75 2.71 17.37 17.04
N LYS A 76 2.73 18.68 16.74
CA LYS A 76 3.43 19.22 15.57
C LYS A 76 4.93 18.93 15.59
N GLU A 77 5.58 19.10 16.73
CA GLU A 77 7.01 18.83 16.89
C GLU A 77 7.32 17.36 16.60
N ARG A 78 6.50 16.45 17.12
CA ARG A 78 6.64 15.00 16.85
C ARG A 78 6.40 14.64 15.39
N LEU A 79 5.37 15.21 14.76
CA LEU A 79 5.16 15.02 13.32
C LEU A 79 6.33 15.57 12.50
N THR A 80 6.89 16.72 12.89
CA THR A 80 8.03 17.34 12.20
C THR A 80 9.27 16.47 12.30
N ALA A 81 9.56 15.96 13.50
CA ALA A 81 10.69 15.06 13.74
C ALA A 81 10.54 13.71 13.02
N SER A 82 9.31 13.26 12.75
CA SER A 82 8.99 11.99 12.10
C SER A 82 8.26 12.17 10.77
N ASN A 83 8.72 13.13 9.97
CA ASN A 83 8.14 13.45 8.66
C ASN A 83 8.65 12.52 7.54
N VAL A 84 8.76 11.22 7.83
CA VAL A 84 9.03 10.17 6.84
C VAL A 84 7.96 9.08 7.07
N PRO A 85 7.23 8.65 6.02
CA PRO A 85 6.18 7.65 6.19
C PRO A 85 6.74 6.33 6.75
N CYS A 86 6.18 5.86 7.86
CA CYS A 86 6.57 4.59 8.48
C CYS A 86 5.99 3.35 7.79
N CYS A 87 5.29 3.52 6.67
CA CYS A 87 4.63 2.44 5.94
C CYS A 87 5.54 1.85 4.84
N GLN A 88 5.08 0.79 4.19
CA GLN A 88 5.77 0.19 3.05
C GLN A 88 5.25 0.77 1.74
N CYS A 89 6.16 0.92 0.76
CA CYS A 89 5.78 1.13 -0.63
C CYS A 89 5.12 -0.15 -1.16
N CYS A 90 3.86 -0.09 -1.60
CA CYS A 90 3.13 -1.30 -2.02
C CYS A 90 3.63 -1.92 -3.34
N ILE A 91 4.62 -1.29 -4.00
CA ILE A 91 5.22 -1.77 -5.25
C ILE A 91 6.45 -2.63 -4.94
N CYS A 92 7.39 -2.13 -4.13
CA CYS A 92 8.62 -2.86 -3.80
C CYS A 92 8.55 -3.61 -2.46
N LEU A 93 7.53 -3.33 -1.65
CA LEU A 93 7.28 -3.88 -0.30
C LEU A 93 8.30 -3.48 0.77
N TYR A 94 9.18 -2.53 0.47
CA TYR A 94 10.14 -1.97 1.42
C TYR A 94 9.66 -0.67 2.05
N GLY A 95 10.22 -0.34 3.21
CA GLY A 95 9.93 0.90 3.93
C GLY A 95 10.59 2.12 3.29
N PHE A 96 10.32 3.29 3.87
CA PHE A 96 10.96 4.55 3.47
C PHE A 96 12.06 4.92 4.47
N ARG A 97 13.22 5.34 3.95
CA ARG A 97 14.34 5.87 4.73
C ARG A 97 14.56 7.35 4.40
N GLN A 98 15.28 8.05 5.27
CA GLN A 98 15.56 9.48 5.10
C GLN A 98 16.27 9.82 3.78
N ALA A 99 17.09 8.91 3.26
CA ALA A 99 17.83 9.08 2.00
C ALA A 99 17.04 8.63 0.76
N ASP A 100 15.86 8.03 0.92
CA ASP A 100 15.05 7.59 -0.20
C ASP A 100 14.35 8.77 -0.87
N HIS A 101 14.23 8.70 -2.20
CA HIS A 101 13.37 9.58 -2.97
C HIS A 101 11.98 8.97 -3.10
N PHE A 102 10.99 9.63 -2.50
CA PHE A 102 9.60 9.18 -2.52
C PHE A 102 8.64 10.31 -2.81
N THR A 103 7.40 9.94 -3.12
CA THR A 103 6.31 10.87 -3.39
C THR A 103 5.05 10.46 -2.63
N LYS A 104 4.21 11.46 -2.37
CA LYS A 104 2.89 11.33 -1.76
C LYS A 104 1.85 11.67 -2.81
N THR A 105 0.88 10.79 -3.00
CA THR A 105 -0.30 11.04 -3.85
C THR A 105 -1.34 11.90 -3.16
N GLN A 106 -2.20 12.57 -3.94
CA GLN A 106 -3.34 13.32 -3.41
C GLN A 106 -4.30 12.45 -2.58
N CYS A 107 -4.35 11.14 -2.88
CA CYS A 107 -5.09 10.15 -2.11
C CYS A 107 -4.32 9.63 -0.87
N TYR A 108 -3.23 10.27 -0.47
CA TYR A 108 -2.40 9.95 0.70
C TYR A 108 -1.79 8.55 0.71
N HIS A 109 -1.42 8.03 -0.46
CA HIS A 109 -0.58 6.85 -0.60
C HIS A 109 0.84 7.24 -1.02
N TYR A 110 1.82 6.50 -0.51
CA TYR A 110 3.24 6.80 -0.65
C TYR A 110 3.93 5.75 -1.52
N PHE A 111 4.83 6.21 -2.37
CA PHE A 111 5.60 5.36 -3.26
C PHE A 111 7.01 5.90 -3.39
N HIS A 112 8.01 5.03 -3.47
CA HIS A 112 9.32 5.48 -3.96
C HIS A 112 9.14 6.02 -5.37
N SER A 113 9.74 7.16 -5.68
CA SER A 113 9.56 7.84 -6.97
C SER A 113 9.95 6.94 -8.13
N HIS A 114 11.05 6.20 -7.97
CA HIS A 114 11.50 5.17 -8.89
C HIS A 114 10.44 4.07 -9.13
N CYS A 115 9.81 3.58 -8.06
CA CYS A 115 8.79 2.54 -8.15
C CYS A 115 7.52 3.03 -8.85
N LEU A 116 7.06 4.24 -8.52
CA LEU A 116 5.87 4.81 -9.17
C LEU A 116 6.12 5.07 -10.66
N ALA A 117 7.30 5.56 -11.04
CA ALA A 117 7.69 5.73 -12.44
C ALA A 117 7.61 4.40 -13.20
N GLY A 118 8.19 3.33 -12.64
CA GLY A 118 8.13 1.99 -13.21
C GLY A 118 6.71 1.47 -13.36
N HIS A 119 5.87 1.68 -12.34
CA HIS A 119 4.46 1.26 -12.37
C HIS A 119 3.64 2.00 -13.43
N ILE A 120 3.76 3.33 -13.53
CA ILE A 120 3.04 4.12 -14.53
C ILE A 120 3.48 3.72 -15.94
N THR A 121 4.80 3.58 -16.16
CA THR A 121 5.36 3.15 -17.45
C THR A 121 4.81 1.78 -17.88
N ALA A 122 4.79 0.82 -16.95
CA ALA A 122 4.27 -0.53 -17.24
C ALA A 122 2.75 -0.50 -17.48
N SER A 123 2.00 0.29 -16.72
CA SER A 123 0.55 0.43 -16.85
C SER A 123 0.18 1.05 -18.19
N GLU A 124 0.92 2.06 -18.64
CA GLU A 124 0.71 2.68 -19.95
C GLU A 124 1.01 1.69 -21.08
N ARG A 125 2.11 0.92 -20.97
CA ARG A 125 2.43 -0.12 -21.94
C ARG A 125 1.31 -1.16 -22.05
N ILE A 126 0.85 -1.69 -20.91
CA ILE A 126 -0.25 -2.67 -20.86
C ILE A 126 -1.52 -2.08 -21.48
N PHE A 127 -1.84 -0.82 -21.15
CA PHE A 127 -2.97 -0.15 -21.76
C PHE A 127 -2.86 -0.15 -23.29
N ARG A 128 -1.74 0.31 -23.86
CA ARG A 128 -1.54 0.32 -25.32
C ARG A 128 -1.65 -1.08 -25.94
N GLU A 129 -1.03 -2.09 -25.32
CA GLU A 129 -1.11 -3.49 -25.77
C GLU A 129 -2.55 -4.03 -25.77
N GLU A 130 -3.39 -3.66 -24.80
CA GLU A 130 -4.80 -4.03 -24.79
C GLU A 130 -5.62 -3.26 -25.83
N GLN A 131 -5.32 -1.98 -26.06
CA GLN A 131 -6.00 -1.18 -27.10
C GLN A 131 -5.75 -1.72 -28.50
N ASP A 132 -4.52 -2.17 -28.78
CA ASP A 132 -4.15 -2.76 -30.07
C ASP A 132 -4.89 -4.07 -30.37
N LYS A 133 -5.39 -4.77 -29.34
CA LYS A 133 -6.21 -5.99 -29.49
C LYS A 133 -7.68 -5.68 -29.79
N LEU A 134 -8.14 -4.46 -29.50
CA LEU A 134 -9.52 -4.06 -29.69
C LEU A 134 -9.76 -3.57 -31.13
N PRO A 135 -10.96 -3.81 -31.67
CA PRO A 135 -11.35 -3.22 -32.95
C PRO A 135 -11.41 -1.68 -32.85
N PRO A 136 -11.17 -0.93 -33.94
CA PRO A 136 -11.02 0.53 -33.91
C PRO A 136 -12.18 1.30 -33.24
N TRP A 137 -13.41 0.79 -33.33
CA TRP A 137 -14.60 1.43 -32.74
C TRP A 137 -14.73 1.23 -31.22
N GLN A 138 -13.90 0.37 -30.60
CA GLN A 138 -13.84 0.14 -29.15
C GLN A 138 -12.60 0.75 -28.49
N GLN A 139 -11.65 1.25 -29.28
CA GLN A 139 -10.44 1.87 -28.77
C GLN A 139 -10.77 3.23 -28.12
N THR A 140 -10.15 3.47 -26.97
CA THR A 140 -10.13 4.75 -26.26
C THR A 140 -8.79 5.47 -26.47
N ALA A 141 -8.84 6.81 -26.57
CA ALA A 141 -7.67 7.56 -27.03
C ALA A 141 -6.62 7.80 -25.95
N THR A 142 -6.98 7.82 -24.65
CA THR A 142 -6.10 8.36 -23.61
C THR A 142 -5.90 7.42 -22.43
N PHE A 143 -4.63 7.18 -22.11
CA PHE A 143 -4.23 6.51 -20.87
C PHE A 143 -4.41 7.47 -19.69
N GLN A 144 -5.01 6.98 -18.60
CA GLN A 144 -5.10 7.69 -17.33
C GLN A 144 -4.39 6.87 -16.25
N ALA A 145 -3.32 7.41 -15.68
CA ALA A 145 -2.66 6.77 -14.55
C ALA A 145 -3.60 6.76 -13.33
N VAL A 146 -3.61 5.65 -12.61
CA VAL A 146 -4.40 5.44 -11.39
C VAL A 146 -3.49 4.99 -10.24
N CYS A 147 -3.87 5.33 -9.02
CA CYS A 147 -3.15 4.92 -7.82
C CYS A 147 -3.15 3.38 -7.70
N PRO A 148 -1.99 2.73 -7.50
CA PRO A 148 -1.89 1.29 -7.31
C PRO A 148 -2.72 0.75 -6.13
N VAL A 149 -3.02 1.60 -5.14
CA VAL A 149 -3.72 1.20 -3.92
C VAL A 149 -5.23 1.36 -4.07
N CYS A 150 -5.71 2.58 -4.35
CA CYS A 150 -7.14 2.91 -4.32
C CYS A 150 -7.76 3.21 -5.69
N ARG A 151 -6.97 3.14 -6.77
CA ARG A 151 -7.38 3.44 -8.15
C ARG A 151 -7.87 4.87 -8.40
N ALA A 152 -7.72 5.79 -7.46
CA ALA A 152 -7.94 7.21 -7.71
C ALA A 152 -7.04 7.69 -8.86
N ALA A 153 -7.54 8.59 -9.71
CA ALA A 153 -6.73 9.19 -10.77
C ALA A 153 -5.53 9.93 -10.16
N ILE A 154 -4.36 9.74 -10.76
CA ILE A 154 -3.13 10.43 -10.37
C ILE A 154 -2.48 11.06 -11.59
N SER A 155 -1.75 12.15 -11.38
CA SER A 155 -1.02 12.87 -12.43
C SER A 155 0.39 13.16 -11.95
N TYR A 156 1.37 12.60 -12.65
CA TYR A 156 2.79 12.75 -12.34
C TYR A 156 3.60 12.87 -13.63
N ASP A 157 4.66 13.66 -13.57
CA ASP A 157 5.70 13.64 -14.59
C ASP A 157 6.59 12.40 -14.38
N VAL A 158 6.38 11.39 -15.22
CA VAL A 158 7.10 10.11 -15.16
C VAL A 158 8.60 10.31 -15.40
N GLU A 159 9.00 11.25 -16.24
CA GLU A 159 10.42 11.47 -16.55
C GLU A 159 11.13 12.09 -15.36
N THR A 160 10.51 13.05 -14.67
CA THR A 160 11.03 13.55 -13.39
C THR A 160 11.14 12.42 -12.35
N LEU A 161 10.10 11.60 -12.17
CA LEU A 161 10.13 10.50 -11.20
C LEU A 161 11.23 9.47 -11.52
N ARG A 162 11.50 9.23 -12.81
CA ARG A 162 12.51 8.26 -13.29
C ARG A 162 13.94 8.68 -12.94
N THR A 163 14.20 9.97 -12.72
CA THR A 163 15.52 10.47 -12.30
C THR A 163 15.91 10.01 -10.89
N ALA A 164 14.93 9.58 -10.08
CA ALA A 164 15.18 9.09 -8.73
C ALA A 164 15.94 7.75 -8.72
N PRO A 165 16.93 7.59 -7.83
CA PRO A 165 17.61 6.30 -7.64
C PRO A 165 16.65 5.23 -7.12
N PRO A 166 16.97 3.93 -7.31
CA PRO A 166 16.22 2.85 -6.70
C PRO A 166 16.26 2.95 -5.17
N PRO A 167 15.24 2.42 -4.46
CA PRO A 167 15.21 2.44 -3.00
C PRO A 167 16.46 1.78 -2.39
N GLN A 168 16.95 2.35 -1.30
CA GLN A 168 18.18 1.87 -0.69
C GLN A 168 18.07 0.40 -0.25
N GLU A 169 16.96 0.05 0.41
CA GLU A 169 16.74 -1.31 0.93
C GLU A 169 16.66 -2.36 -0.19
N VAL A 170 16.10 -2.02 -1.36
CA VAL A 170 16.12 -2.90 -2.54
C VAL A 170 17.54 -3.21 -2.98
N SER A 171 18.42 -2.20 -2.91
CA SER A 171 19.82 -2.33 -3.34
C SER A 171 20.64 -3.18 -2.35
N GLU A 172 20.28 -3.16 -1.08
CA GLU A 172 20.93 -3.90 0.02
C GLU A 172 20.37 -5.33 0.21
N ALA A 173 19.15 -5.58 -0.28
CA ALA A 173 18.45 -6.83 -0.04
C ALA A 173 19.24 -8.06 -0.52
N PRO A 174 19.26 -9.16 0.26
CA PRO A 174 19.89 -10.40 -0.17
C PRO A 174 19.30 -10.90 -1.49
N ARG A 175 20.17 -11.15 -2.47
CA ARG A 175 19.74 -11.69 -3.79
C ARG A 175 19.35 -13.17 -3.74
N THR A 176 19.54 -13.83 -2.60
CA THR A 176 19.26 -15.25 -2.44
C THR A 176 18.28 -15.47 -1.30
N PHE A 177 17.18 -16.15 -1.61
CA PHE A 177 16.24 -16.63 -0.61
C PHE A 177 16.78 -17.90 0.04
N GLN A 178 16.84 -17.93 1.37
CA GLN A 178 17.26 -19.11 2.12
C GLN A 178 16.07 -19.66 2.91
N PRO A 179 15.48 -20.80 2.50
CA PRO A 179 14.36 -21.39 3.21
C PRO A 179 14.77 -21.85 4.62
N THR A 180 13.96 -21.52 5.61
CA THR A 180 14.13 -22.01 6.99
C THR A 180 13.92 -23.53 7.06
N PRO A 181 14.41 -24.20 8.11
CA PRO A 181 14.15 -25.63 8.33
C PRO A 181 12.66 -25.98 8.29
N GLU A 182 11.80 -25.15 8.88
CA GLU A 182 10.36 -25.33 8.92
C GLU A 182 9.75 -25.26 7.52
N LEU A 183 10.20 -24.31 6.69
CA LEU A 183 9.77 -24.21 5.29
C LEU A 183 10.21 -25.44 4.47
N ARG A 184 11.40 -25.99 4.72
CA ARG A 184 11.84 -27.23 4.07
C ARG A 184 10.98 -28.42 4.47
N MET A 185 10.62 -28.53 5.75
CA MET A 185 9.69 -29.56 6.22
C MET A 185 8.31 -29.42 5.57
N LEU A 186 7.81 -28.18 5.44
CA LEU A 186 6.56 -27.90 4.75
C LEU A 186 6.62 -28.33 3.28
N GLN A 187 7.72 -28.03 2.57
CA GLN A 187 7.92 -28.46 1.19
C GLN A 187 7.86 -29.98 1.03
N GLN A 188 8.48 -30.74 1.94
CA GLN A 188 8.41 -32.21 1.93
C GLN A 188 6.98 -32.73 2.09
N LYS A 189 6.22 -32.15 3.04
CA LYS A 189 4.81 -32.51 3.24
C LYS A 189 3.95 -32.19 2.01
N MET A 190 4.13 -31.01 1.43
CA MET A 190 3.41 -30.59 0.23
C MET A 190 3.76 -31.46 -0.99
N SER A 191 5.02 -31.90 -1.11
CA SER A 191 5.45 -32.84 -2.15
C SER A 191 4.72 -34.18 -2.05
N ALA A 192 4.59 -34.75 -0.84
CA ALA A 192 3.85 -35.99 -0.63
C ALA A 192 2.35 -35.85 -1.00
N LEU A 193 1.73 -34.73 -0.61
CA LEU A 193 0.33 -34.43 -0.96
C LEU A 193 0.14 -34.30 -2.48
N TYR A 194 1.05 -33.60 -3.16
CA TYR A 194 1.03 -33.46 -4.61
C TYR A 194 1.11 -34.83 -5.30
N LEU A 195 2.02 -35.71 -4.87
CA LEU A 195 2.16 -37.07 -5.43
C LEU A 195 0.90 -37.91 -5.22
N TYR A 196 0.28 -37.80 -4.05
CA TYR A 196 -0.99 -38.47 -3.76
C TYR A 196 -2.10 -37.96 -4.70
N GLN A 197 -2.29 -36.65 -4.82
CA GLN A 197 -3.28 -36.06 -5.73
C GLN A 197 -3.03 -36.51 -7.18
N ARG A 198 -1.77 -36.50 -7.62
CA ARG A 198 -1.38 -36.96 -8.96
C ARG A 198 -1.74 -38.41 -9.19
N SER A 199 -1.47 -39.30 -8.23
CA SER A 199 -1.80 -40.73 -8.34
C SER A 199 -3.30 -41.01 -8.45
N ARG A 200 -4.13 -40.07 -7.98
CA ARG A 200 -5.60 -40.13 -8.03
C ARG A 200 -6.20 -39.37 -9.22
N GLY A 201 -5.38 -38.84 -10.13
CA GLY A 201 -5.84 -38.02 -11.26
C GLY A 201 -6.34 -36.62 -10.87
N GLY A 202 -6.04 -36.15 -9.65
CA GLY A 202 -6.47 -34.85 -9.13
C GLY A 202 -5.61 -33.65 -9.58
N ILE A 203 -4.59 -33.89 -10.41
CA ILE A 203 -3.72 -32.85 -10.97
C ILE A 203 -4.09 -32.67 -12.44
N ILE A 204 -4.53 -31.46 -12.80
CA ILE A 204 -4.82 -31.09 -14.19
C ILE A 204 -3.52 -31.20 -14.99
N GLN A 205 -3.51 -32.09 -15.99
CA GLN A 205 -2.44 -32.17 -16.96
C GLN A 205 -2.87 -31.37 -18.20
N GLN A 206 -1.98 -30.51 -18.71
CA GLN A 206 -2.17 -29.91 -20.03
C GLN A 206 -1.86 -30.97 -21.09
N ASP A 207 -2.75 -31.95 -21.25
CA ASP A 207 -2.69 -32.86 -22.38
C ASP A 207 -3.10 -32.09 -23.63
N ASN A 208 -2.11 -31.80 -24.46
CA ASN A 208 -2.29 -31.23 -25.78
C ASN A 208 -3.13 -32.19 -26.63
N ARG A 209 -4.34 -31.75 -27.01
CA ARG A 209 -5.32 -32.33 -27.96
C ARG A 209 -6.35 -33.33 -27.39
N THR A 210 -7.59 -32.87 -27.31
CA THR A 210 -8.74 -33.72 -27.64
C THR A 210 -9.73 -32.91 -28.48
N LEU A 211 -9.69 -33.13 -29.80
CA LEU A 211 -10.79 -32.83 -30.70
C LEU A 211 -11.96 -33.75 -30.30
N LEU A 212 -12.93 -33.24 -29.55
CA LEU A 212 -14.19 -33.95 -29.30
C LEU A 212 -15.18 -33.65 -30.43
N LEU A 213 -14.97 -34.31 -31.57
CA LEU A 213 -16.03 -34.57 -32.54
C LEU A 213 -15.97 -36.03 -32.96
N THR A 214 -16.48 -36.90 -32.09
CA THR A 214 -17.05 -38.18 -32.51
C THR A 214 -18.47 -38.23 -31.96
N VAL A 215 -19.41 -37.68 -32.74
CA VAL A 215 -20.82 -38.04 -32.62
C VAL A 215 -20.90 -39.50 -33.04
N ILE A 216 -21.01 -40.37 -32.03
CA ILE A 216 -21.37 -41.78 -32.23
C ILE A 216 -22.81 -41.77 -32.74
N TYR A 217 -22.99 -41.94 -34.05
CA TYR A 217 -24.28 -42.33 -34.62
C TYR A 217 -24.59 -43.74 -34.12
N ILE A 218 -25.29 -43.82 -32.99
CA ILE A 218 -25.90 -45.06 -32.53
C ILE A 218 -27.13 -45.28 -33.41
N GLY A 219 -27.12 -46.39 -34.12
CA GLY A 219 -28.12 -46.75 -35.11
C GLY A 219 -29.54 -46.84 -34.55
N TRP A 220 -30.47 -46.26 -35.30
CA TRP A 220 -31.87 -46.67 -35.28
C TRP A 220 -32.07 -47.65 -36.44
N ALA A 221 -31.87 -48.94 -36.16
CA ALA A 221 -32.54 -49.99 -36.90
C ALA A 221 -33.69 -50.46 -36.01
N HIS A 222 -34.94 -50.12 -36.36
CA HIS A 222 -36.00 -51.09 -36.64
C HIS A 222 -37.41 -50.46 -36.71
N LEU A 223 -38.15 -50.92 -37.74
CA LEU A 223 -39.61 -50.96 -37.89
C LEU A 223 -40.22 -49.59 -38.27
N TYR A 224 -40.87 -49.43 -39.43
CA TYR A 224 -41.99 -50.22 -39.94
C TYR A 224 -41.92 -50.41 -41.46
N SER A 225 -42.38 -51.61 -41.83
CA SER A 225 -42.94 -52.07 -43.11
C SER A 225 -43.53 -51.02 -44.04
#